data_AF-A0A7V9BMF2-F1
#
_entry.id   AF-A0A7V9BMF2-F1
#
_cell.length_a   1.000
_cell.length_b   1.000
_cell.length_c   1.000
_cell.angle_alpha   90.00
_cell.angle_beta   90.00
_cell.angle_gamma   90.00
#
_symmetry.space_group_name_H-M   'P 1'
#
loop_
_entity.id
_entity.type
_entity.pdbx_description
1 polymer ?
#
loop_
_entity_poly.entity_id
_entity_poly.type
_entity_poly.pdbx_seq_one_letter_code
_entity_poly.pdbx_strand_id
1 'polypeptide(L)'
;MSSYEAVIGLEVHVQLATRTKIFCGCAASFGAPPNENVCPVCLGMPGALPVLNKQAVEMAIKAAVALSCEVRPFSRFARKNYFYPDLPKGYQ
;
A
#
# COMPACT_ATOMS: atom_id res chain seq x y z
N MET A 1 -29.75 33.49 -1.21
CA MET A 1 -28.62 32.71 -0.63
C MET A 1 -29.02 31.25 -0.65
N SER A 2 -28.09 30.34 -0.96
CA SER A 2 -28.32 28.89 -0.86
C SER A 2 -28.65 28.51 0.59
N SER A 3 -29.65 27.63 0.79
CA SER A 3 -30.02 27.07 2.10
C SER A 3 -29.20 25.85 2.51
N TYR A 4 -28.25 25.43 1.66
CA TYR A 4 -27.42 24.26 1.85
C TYR A 4 -25.94 24.59 1.75
N GLU A 5 -25.13 23.84 2.49
CA GLU A 5 -23.67 23.89 2.52
C GLU A 5 -23.10 22.56 2.02
N ALA A 6 -22.07 22.62 1.17
CA ALA A 6 -21.38 21.43 0.67
C ALA A 6 -20.28 21.01 1.64
N VAL A 7 -20.29 19.74 2.06
CA VAL A 7 -19.23 19.13 2.89
C VAL A 7 -18.50 18.08 2.06
N ILE A 8 -17.21 18.27 1.83
CA ILE A 8 -16.40 17.46 0.92
C ILE A 8 -15.20 16.87 1.67
N GLY A 9 -15.02 15.55 1.56
CA GLY A 9 -13.83 14.82 2.01
C GLY A 9 -13.12 14.18 0.82
N LEU A 10 -11.80 14.05 0.91
CA LEU A 10 -10.96 13.45 -0.13
C LEU A 10 -10.22 12.23 0.43
N GLU A 11 -10.17 11.17 -0.38
CA GLU A 11 -9.33 10.00 -0.14
C GLU A 11 -8.26 9.93 -1.22
N VAL A 12 -6.99 9.99 -0.81
CA VAL A 12 -5.85 10.08 -1.74
C VAL A 12 -4.92 8.91 -1.51
N HIS A 13 -4.68 8.14 -2.57
CA HIS A 13 -3.67 7.08 -2.59
C HIS A 13 -2.44 7.55 -3.36
N VAL A 14 -1.25 7.38 -2.77
CA VAL A 14 0.02 7.76 -3.38
C VAL A 14 0.92 6.54 -3.52
N GLN A 15 1.40 6.28 -4.74
CA GLN A 15 2.36 5.21 -4.99
C GLN A 15 3.77 5.66 -4.57
N LEU A 16 4.36 4.96 -3.59
CA LEU A 16 5.74 5.23 -3.18
C LEU A 16 6.70 4.76 -4.26
N ALA A 17 7.67 5.62 -4.60
CA ALA A 17 8.73 5.33 -5.57
C ALA A 17 9.84 4.44 -4.97
N THR A 18 9.46 3.30 -4.37
CA THR A 18 10.41 2.29 -3.87
C THR A 18 10.92 1.41 -5.01
N ARG A 19 12.10 0.81 -4.86
CA ARG A 19 12.62 -0.15 -5.86
C ARG A 19 11.85 -1.47 -5.86
N THR A 20 11.45 -1.92 -4.68
CA THR A 20 10.75 -3.20 -4.46
C THR A 20 9.36 -2.99 -3.88
N LYS A 21 8.50 -4.01 -3.98
CA LYS A 21 7.14 -4.00 -3.41
C LYS A 21 7.16 -3.93 -1.88
N ILE A 22 6.00 -3.63 -1.29
CA ILE A 22 5.86 -3.41 0.16
C ILE A 22 6.08 -4.65 1.03
N PHE A 23 5.74 -5.85 0.52
CA PHE A 23 5.81 -7.11 1.28
C PHE A 23 6.69 -8.20 0.66
N CYS A 24 7.38 -7.92 -0.45
CA CYS A 24 8.26 -8.87 -1.13
C CYS A 24 9.35 -8.16 -1.96
N GLY A 25 10.35 -8.91 -2.42
CA GLY A 25 11.49 -8.37 -3.17
C GLY A 25 11.26 -8.07 -4.65
N CYS A 26 10.06 -8.32 -5.20
CA CYS A 26 9.77 -8.02 -6.61
C CYS A 26 9.91 -6.52 -6.91
N ALA A 27 10.28 -6.16 -8.13
CA ALA A 27 10.34 -4.78 -8.57
C ALA A 27 8.97 -4.09 -8.51
N ALA A 28 8.98 -2.79 -8.18
CA ALA A 28 7.81 -1.91 -8.21
C ALA A 28 7.78 -0.97 -9.43
N SER A 29 8.57 -1.29 -10.48
CA SER A 29 8.66 -0.51 -11.71
C SER A 29 7.44 -0.68 -12.62
N PHE A 30 7.12 0.36 -13.37
CA PHE A 30 6.06 0.36 -14.39
C PHE A 30 6.55 -0.19 -15.74
N GLY A 31 5.63 -0.72 -16.55
CA GLY A 31 5.88 -1.06 -17.96
C GLY A 31 6.42 -2.47 -18.23
N ALA A 32 6.55 -3.33 -17.21
CA ALA A 32 6.93 -4.72 -17.41
C ALA A 32 5.80 -5.54 -18.08
N PRO A 33 6.14 -6.56 -18.89
CA PRO A 33 5.21 -7.58 -19.36
C PRO A 33 4.29 -8.16 -18.27
N PRO A 34 3.10 -8.67 -18.67
CA PRO A 34 2.15 -9.26 -17.73
C PRO A 34 2.77 -10.38 -16.89
N ASN A 35 2.56 -10.31 -15.57
CA ASN A 35 3.01 -11.31 -14.60
C ASN A 35 4.53 -11.57 -14.59
N GLU A 36 5.37 -10.63 -15.02
CA GLU A 36 6.83 -10.77 -14.93
C GLU A 36 7.37 -10.44 -13.53
N ASN A 37 6.97 -9.29 -12.97
CA ASN A 37 7.43 -8.83 -11.66
C ASN A 37 6.62 -9.44 -10.52
N VAL A 38 6.59 -10.78 -10.41
CA VAL A 38 5.77 -11.52 -9.45
C VAL A 38 6.55 -12.58 -8.66
N CYS A 39 6.00 -13.02 -7.53
CA CYS A 39 6.52 -14.10 -6.70
C CYS A 39 5.37 -14.71 -5.87
N PRO A 40 5.61 -15.83 -5.15
CA PRO A 40 4.58 -16.47 -4.33
C PRO A 40 3.87 -15.54 -3.34
N VAL A 41 4.57 -14.57 -2.76
CA VAL A 41 3.99 -13.62 -1.80
C VAL A 41 2.97 -12.69 -2.46
N CYS A 42 3.33 -12.02 -3.56
CA CYS A 42 2.42 -11.08 -4.20
C CYS A 42 1.35 -11.76 -5.05
N LEU A 43 1.54 -13.03 -5.41
CA LEU A 43 0.53 -13.88 -6.05
C LEU A 43 -0.40 -14.58 -5.05
N GLY A 44 -0.22 -14.38 -3.74
CA GLY A 44 -1.06 -15.00 -2.72
C GLY A 44 -0.99 -16.53 -2.70
N MET A 45 0.14 -17.11 -3.09
CA MET A 45 0.30 -18.57 -3.12
C MET A 45 0.34 -19.16 -1.69
N PRO A 46 -0.15 -20.39 -1.50
CA PRO A 46 -0.12 -21.07 -0.21
C PRO A 46 1.29 -21.14 0.38
N GLY A 47 1.42 -20.86 1.68
CA GLY A 47 2.69 -20.92 2.42
C GLY A 47 3.58 -19.68 2.31
N ALA A 48 3.26 -18.70 1.46
CA ALA A 48 4.04 -17.47 1.32
C ALA A 48 3.76 -16.48 2.47
N LEU A 49 4.80 -15.81 2.98
CA LEU A 49 4.72 -14.86 4.10
C LEU A 49 5.20 -13.45 3.70
N PRO A 50 4.56 -12.38 4.20
CA PRO A 50 4.96 -11.01 3.89
C PRO A 50 6.17 -10.54 4.71
N VAL A 51 7.07 -9.76 4.09
CA VAL A 51 8.18 -9.07 4.76
C VAL A 51 8.15 -7.59 4.43
N LEU A 52 7.98 -6.75 5.45
CA LEU A 52 7.81 -5.31 5.30
C LEU A 52 9.05 -4.62 4.71
N ASN A 53 8.82 -3.76 3.71
CA ASN A 53 9.84 -2.95 3.09
C ASN A 53 10.22 -1.75 3.97
N LYS A 54 11.49 -1.70 4.39
CA LYS A 54 12.05 -0.61 5.22
C LYS A 54 11.94 0.77 4.56
N GLN A 55 12.26 0.88 3.27
CA GLN A 55 12.21 2.15 2.53
C GLN A 55 10.77 2.68 2.45
N ALA A 56 9.78 1.80 2.30
CA ALA A 56 8.37 2.20 2.31
C ALA A 56 7.97 2.85 3.64
N VAL A 57 8.44 2.30 4.77
CA VAL A 57 8.20 2.86 6.11
C VAL A 57 8.88 4.23 6.27
N GLU A 58 10.14 4.35 5.85
CA GLU A 58 10.88 5.62 5.91
C GLU A 58 10.19 6.72 5.10
N MET A 59 9.74 6.41 3.88
CA MET A 59 9.00 7.35 3.03
C MET A 59 7.65 7.73 3.63
N ALA A 60 6.92 6.76 4.22
CA ALA A 60 5.64 7.04 4.89
C ALA A 60 5.80 7.96 6.11
N ILE A 61 6.82 7.73 6.94
CA ILE A 61 7.14 8.62 8.07
C ILE A 61 7.54 10.01 7.57
N LYS A 62 8.38 10.09 6.53
CA LYS A 62 8.76 11.36 5.92
C LYS A 62 7.55 12.14 5.41
N ALA A 63 6.60 11.47 4.75
CA ALA A 63 5.36 12.08 4.28
C ALA A 63 4.49 12.56 5.45
N ALA A 64 4.34 11.76 6.51
CA ALA A 64 3.58 12.13 7.71
C ALA A 64 4.15 13.40 8.37
N VAL A 65 5.48 13.48 8.54
CA VAL A 65 6.15 14.68 9.08
C VAL A 65 5.95 15.89 8.16
N ALA A 66 6.08 15.70 6.83
CA ALA A 66 5.88 16.78 5.87
C ALA A 66 4.43 17.31 5.86
N LEU A 67 3.46 16.46 6.17
CA LEU A 67 2.04 16.82 6.30
C LEU A 67 1.67 17.28 7.73
N SER A 68 2.66 17.51 8.60
CA SER A 68 2.46 17.93 10.00
C SER A 68 1.60 16.96 10.82
N CYS A 69 1.64 15.66 10.50
CA CYS A 69 0.96 14.62 11.27
C CYS A 69 1.80 14.21 12.50
N GLU A 70 1.12 13.75 13.55
CA GLU A 70 1.77 13.09 14.69
C GLU A 70 2.10 11.63 14.34
N VAL A 71 3.38 11.27 14.36
CA VAL A 71 3.83 9.89 14.09
C VAL A 71 3.74 9.06 15.37
N ARG A 72 2.89 8.04 15.37
CA ARG A 72 2.73 7.13 16.50
C ARG A 72 3.96 6.23 16.67
N PRO A 73 4.44 5.99 17.90
CA PRO A 73 5.59 5.11 18.15
C PRO A 73 5.30 3.64 17.85
N PHE A 74 4.03 3.26 17.78
CA PHE A 74 3.58 1.93 17.45
C PHE A 74 2.41 1.99 16.46
N SER A 75 2.52 1.20 15.39
CA SER A 75 1.46 0.92 14.43
C SER A 75 1.55 -0.55 14.01
N ARG A 76 0.44 -1.10 13.50
CA ARG A 76 0.35 -2.51 13.10
C ARG A 76 -0.47 -2.62 11.81
N PHE A 77 -0.02 -3.47 10.90
CA PHE A 77 -0.81 -3.83 9.72
C PHE A 77 -2.00 -4.71 10.10
N ALA A 78 -3.15 -4.46 9.47
CA ALA A 78 -4.36 -5.25 9.58
C ALA A 78 -4.73 -5.82 8.20
N ARG A 79 -5.52 -6.89 8.17
CA ARG A 79 -6.05 -7.48 6.93
C ARG A 79 -7.42 -6.90 6.62
N LYS A 80 -7.59 -6.28 5.45
CA LYS A 80 -8.90 -5.79 4.97
C LYS A 80 -9.48 -6.80 3.98
N ASN A 81 -10.43 -7.62 4.43
CA ASN A 81 -10.93 -8.77 3.68
C ASN A 81 -12.02 -8.39 2.66
N TYR A 82 -11.86 -8.80 1.40
CA TYR A 82 -12.86 -8.71 0.34
C TYR A 82 -12.43 -9.57 -0.85
N PHE A 83 -13.39 -10.01 -1.67
CA PHE A 83 -13.11 -10.84 -2.84
C PHE A 83 -13.09 -9.99 -4.10
N TYR A 84 -11.96 -9.99 -4.79
CA TYR A 84 -11.83 -9.39 -6.11
C TYR A 84 -10.70 -10.08 -6.90
N PRO A 85 -10.81 -10.29 -8.22
CA PRO A 85 -9.81 -11.04 -8.98
C PRO A 85 -8.38 -10.47 -8.97
N ASP A 86 -8.21 -9.16 -8.76
CA ASP A 86 -6.89 -8.51 -8.64
C ASP A 86 -6.26 -8.62 -7.24
N LEU A 87 -7.00 -9.18 -6.27
CA LEU A 87 -6.60 -9.30 -4.88
C LEU A 87 -6.38 -10.77 -4.51
N PRO A 88 -5.20 -11.34 -4.80
CA PRO A 88 -4.98 -12.78 -4.80
C PRO A 88 -5.09 -13.44 -3.41
N LYS A 89 -5.01 -12.66 -2.34
CA LYS A 89 -5.02 -13.17 -0.96
C LYS A 89 -6.43 -13.19 -0.34
N GLY A 90 -7.44 -12.60 -1.00
CA GLY A 90 -8.75 -12.35 -0.39
C GLY A 90 -8.74 -11.27 0.72
N TYR A 91 -7.60 -10.61 0.91
CA TYR A 91 -7.44 -9.42 1.74
C TYR A 91 -6.30 -8.54 1.22
N GLN A 92 -6.45 -7.24 1.44
CA GLN A 92 -5.39 -6.25 1.30
C GLN A 92 -4.53 -6.26 2.56
#